data_AF-A0A354GNC3-F1
#
_entry.id   AF-A0A354GNC3-F1
#
_cell.length_a   1.000
_cell.length_b   1.000
_cell.length_c   1.000
_cell.angle_alpha   90.00
_cell.angle_beta   90.00
_cell.angle_gamma   90.00
#
_symmetry.space_group_name_H-M   'P 1'
#
loop_
_entity.id
_entity.type
_entity.pdbx_description
1 polymer ?
#
loop_
_entity_poly.entity_id
_entity_poly.type
_entity_poly.pdbx_seq_one_letter_code
_entity_poly.pdbx_strand_id
1 'polypeptide(L)' 'FPLWLAPEQVRILPVSERFADYGKKVEAELRTHGFRVSGDYRPEKIGYKIREAQLEKIPYMLVVGDKE' A
#
# COMPACT_ATOMS: atom_id res chain seq x y z
N PHE A 1 4.53 0.99 15.75
CA PHE A 1 4.14 2.30 16.32
C PHE A 1 2.66 2.52 16.04
N PRO A 2 1.93 3.31 16.83
CA PRO A 2 0.50 3.54 16.57
C PRO A 2 0.32 4.36 15.29
N LEU A 3 -0.81 4.18 14.59
CA LEU A 3 -1.06 4.75 13.25
C LEU A 3 -0.76 6.26 13.19
N TRP A 4 -1.15 7.03 14.18
CA TRP A 4 -0.98 8.49 14.20
C TRP A 4 0.49 8.95 14.27
N LEU A 5 1.40 8.11 14.76
CA LEU A 5 2.84 8.40 14.83
C LEU A 5 3.65 7.76 13.69
N ALA A 6 3.00 6.92 12.88
CA ALA A 6 3.65 6.21 11.80
C ALA A 6 4.15 7.15 10.69
N PRO A 7 5.44 7.12 10.29
CA PRO A 7 5.92 7.91 9.15
C PRO A 7 5.21 7.51 7.85
N GLU A 8 4.88 6.23 7.73
CA GLU A 8 4.00 5.68 6.70
C GLU A 8 2.89 4.88 7.36
N GLN A 9 1.64 5.28 7.10
CA GLN A 9 0.45 4.74 7.75
C GLN A 9 -0.14 3.56 6.98
N VAL A 10 -0.14 3.67 5.66
CA VAL A 10 -0.72 2.67 4.77
C VAL A 10 0.18 2.48 3.55
N ARG A 11 0.38 1.22 3.15
CA ARG A 11 1.02 0.89 1.87
C ARG A 11 0.06 0.15 0.95
N ILE A 12 -0.04 0.62 -0.30
CA ILE A 12 -0.86 -0.01 -1.33
C ILE A 12 -0.01 -1.01 -2.11
N LEU A 13 -0.48 -2.26 -2.17
CA LEU A 13 0.22 -3.40 -2.73
C LEU A 13 -0.63 -4.02 -3.86
N PRO A 14 -0.50 -3.53 -5.11
CA PRO A 14 -1.12 -4.17 -6.26
C PRO A 14 -0.51 -5.56 -6.51
N VAL A 15 -1.37 -6.55 -6.71
CA VAL A 15 -1.03 -7.95 -7.03
C VAL A 15 -0.47 -8.08 -8.45
N SER A 16 -0.85 -7.17 -9.36
CA SER A 16 -0.39 -7.11 -10.75
C SER A 16 -0.38 -5.68 -11.25
N GLU A 17 0.42 -5.37 -12.28
CA GLU A 17 0.45 -4.07 -12.96
C GLU A 17 -0.93 -3.64 -13.48
N ARG A 18 -1.81 -4.59 -13.79
CA ARG A 18 -3.20 -4.31 -14.20
C ARG A 18 -3.99 -3.52 -13.16
N PHE A 19 -3.62 -3.63 -11.89
CA PHE A 19 -4.26 -2.94 -10.77
C PHE A 19 -3.48 -1.69 -10.33
N ALA A 20 -2.41 -1.31 -11.03
CA ALA A 20 -1.59 -0.17 -10.65
C ALA A 20 -2.38 1.15 -10.74
N ASP A 21 -3.18 1.35 -11.78
CA ASP A 21 -4.03 2.55 -11.93
C ASP A 21 -5.08 2.65 -10.82
N TYR A 22 -5.70 1.53 -10.46
CA TYR A 22 -6.62 1.49 -9.33
C TYR A 22 -5.91 1.78 -8.01
N GLY A 23 -4.74 1.18 -7.79
CA GLY A 23 -3.90 1.46 -6.62
C GLY A 23 -3.55 2.94 -6.50
N LYS A 24 -3.18 3.60 -7.61
CA LYS A 24 -2.88 5.05 -7.63
C LYS A 24 -4.11 5.89 -7.31
N LYS A 25 -5.30 5.49 -7.76
CA LYS A 25 -6.56 6.16 -7.42
C LYS A 25 -6.83 6.09 -5.92
N VAL A 26 -6.69 4.90 -5.33
CA VAL A 26 -6.83 4.69 -3.88
C VAL A 26 -5.76 5.46 -3.10
N GLU A 27 -4.53 5.52 -3.61
CA GLU A 27 -3.44 6.30 -3.01
C GLU A 27 -3.80 7.79 -2.96
N ALA A 28 -4.30 8.34 -4.07
CA ALA A 28 -4.70 9.72 -4.17
C ALA A 28 -5.85 10.04 -3.22
N GLU A 29 -6.87 9.17 -3.16
CA GLU A 29 -8.01 9.34 -2.26
C GLU A 29 -7.59 9.31 -0.78
N LEU A 30 -6.72 8.37 -0.37
CA LEU A 30 -6.26 8.34 1.01
C LEU A 30 -5.39 9.56 1.36
N ARG A 31 -4.59 10.04 0.41
CA ARG A 31 -3.80 11.26 0.58
C ARG A 31 -4.67 12.51 0.71
N THR A 32 -5.78 12.63 -0.03
CA THR A 32 -6.70 13.77 0.11
C THR A 32 -7.40 13.77 1.47
N HIS A 33 -7.57 12.60 2.10
CA HIS A 33 -8.08 12.46 3.47
C HIS A 33 -7.00 12.67 4.55
N GLY A 34 -5.76 13.03 4.18
CA GLY A 34 -4.69 13.35 5.12
C GLY A 34 -3.90 12.15 5.63
N PHE A 35 -4.05 10.96 5.04
CA PHE A 35 -3.23 9.81 5.38
C PHE A 35 -1.87 9.83 4.69
N ARG A 36 -0.83 9.41 5.41
CA ARG A 36 0.51 9.17 4.87
C ARG A 36 0.56 7.82 4.19
N VAL A 37 0.23 7.81 2.89
CA VAL A 37 0.16 6.59 2.06
C VAL A 37 1.22 6.59 0.98
N SER A 38 1.78 5.41 0.73
CA SER A 38 2.62 5.10 -0.42
C SER A 38 2.11 3.86 -1.16
N GLY A 39 2.48 3.72 -2.44
CA GLY A 39 2.16 2.53 -3.23
C GLY A 39 3.43 1.83 -3.73
N ASP A 40 3.45 0.50 -3.63
CA ASP A 40 4.51 -0.33 -4.19
C ASP A 40 4.07 -0.97 -5.51
N TYR A 41 4.31 -0.25 -6.60
CA TYR A 41 3.93 -0.65 -7.96
C TYR A 41 4.99 -1.49 -8.68
N ARG A 42 6.02 -1.97 -7.99
CA ARG A 42 7.06 -2.80 -8.61
C ARG A 42 6.48 -4.14 -9.09
N PRO A 43 6.97 -4.74 -10.18
CA PRO A 43 6.52 -6.06 -10.66
C PRO A 43 7.15 -7.19 -9.83
N GLU A 44 6.99 -7.15 -8.51
CA GLU A 44 7.49 -8.16 -7.58
C GLU A 44 6.37 -9.01 -6.99
N LYS A 45 6.71 -10.19 -6.48
CA LYS A 45 5.74 -11.09 -5.85
C LYS A 45 5.10 -10.39 -4.65
N ILE A 46 3.77 -10.50 -4.52
CA ILE A 46 3.03 -9.86 -3.42
C ILE A 46 3.56 -10.25 -2.03
N GLY A 47 3.96 -11.51 -1.84
CA GLY A 47 4.55 -11.98 -0.58
C GLY A 47 5.88 -11.31 -0.22
N TYR A 48 6.66 -10.92 -1.23
CA TYR A 48 7.89 -10.14 -1.02
C TYR A 48 7.54 -8.72 -0.54
N LYS A 49 6.63 -8.03 -1.23
CA LYS A 49 6.17 -6.69 -0.85
C LYS A 49 5.55 -6.64 0.55
N ILE A 50 4.73 -7.65 0.90
CA ILE A 50 4.15 -7.78 2.25
C ILE A 50 5.26 -7.91 3.30
N ARG A 51 6.26 -8.76 3.03
CA ARG A 51 7.38 -8.95 3.97
C ARG A 51 8.20 -7.68 4.13
N GLU A 52 8.50 -6.96 3.05
CA GLU A 52 9.18 -5.66 3.13
C GLU A 52 8.37 -4.65 3.95
N ALA A 53 7.07 -4.54 3.67
CA ALA A 53 6.21 -3.60 4.38
C ALA A 53 6.09 -3.92 5.89
N GLN A 54 6.09 -5.20 6.24
CA GLN A 54 6.15 -5.65 7.63
C GLN A 54 7.49 -5.32 8.30
N LEU A 55 8.62 -5.47 7.59
CA LEU A 55 9.95 -5.11 8.09
C LEU A 55 10.07 -3.60 8.33
N GLU A 56 9.46 -2.79 7.47
CA GLU A 56 9.31 -1.33 7.64
C GLU A 56 8.28 -0.94 8.71
N LYS A 57 7.60 -1.93 9.30
CA LYS A 57 6.61 -1.77 10.38
C LYS A 57 5.43 -0.88 9.98
N ILE A 58 5.01 -0.97 8.71
CA ILE A 58 3.86 -0.22 8.22
C ILE A 58 2.58 -0.77 8.86
N PRO A 59 1.73 0.08 9.45
CA PRO A 59 0.56 -0.37 10.21
C PRO A 59 -0.50 -1.08 9.35
N TYR A 60 -0.74 -0.61 8.13
CA TYR A 60 -1.76 -1.17 7.23
C TYR A 60 -1.21 -1.42 5.83
N MET A 61 -1.58 -2.55 5.26
CA MET A 61 -1.25 -2.93 3.89
C MET A 61 -2.55 -3.15 3.13
N LEU A 62 -2.80 -2.36 2.09
CA LEU A 62 -3.96 -2.48 1.22
C LEU A 62 -3.56 -3.31 0.00
N VAL A 63 -3.98 -4.56 -0.03
CA VAL A 63 -3.73 -5.45 -1.17
C VAL A 63 -4.81 -5.21 -2.22
N VAL A 64 -4.40 -4.90 -3.45
CA VAL A 64 -5.31 -4.63 -4.57
C VAL A 64 -5.17 -5.72 -5.62
N GLY A 65 -6.25 -6.46 -5.87
CA GLY A 65 -6.28 -7.54 -6.86
C GLY A 65 -7.70 -7.87 -7.34
N ASP A 66 -7.81 -8.92 -8.16
CA ASP A 66 -9.05 -9.32 -8.86
C ASP A 66 -10.12 -9.96 -7.96
N LYS A 67 -9.73 -10.41 -6.77
CA LYS A 67 -10.64 -10.85 -5.71
C LYS A 67 -10.63 -9.78 -4.62
N GLU A 68 -11.56 -8.84 -4.72
CA GLU A 68 -12.00 -8.01 -3.59
C GLU A 68 -12.46 -8.89 -2.41
#